data_AF-A0A6C0FTP5-F1
#
_entry.id   AF-A0A6C0FTP5-F1
#
_cell.length_a   1.000
_cell.length_b   1.000
_cell.length_c   1.000
_cell.angle_alpha   90.00
_cell.angle_beta   90.00
_cell.angle_gamma   90.00
#
_symmetry.space_group_name_H-M   'P 1'
#
loop_
_entity.id
_entity.type
_entity.pdbx_description
1 polymer ?
#
loop_
_entity_poly.entity_id
_entity_poly.type
_entity_poly.pdbx_seq_one_letter_code
_entity_poly.pdbx_strand_id
1 'polypeptide(L)'
;MTDELTRAQGRVDDLRLLLRQVREAREGVPSLHRAAEAVGSAGTWTGTAADRLHRDELAPAAAALPRTLVRIEEAVADELAHAERALGRAREDAEGVA
;
A
#
# COMPACT_ATOMS: atom_id res chain seq x y z
N MET A 1 8.92 29.86 13.48
CA MET A 1 8.83 28.42 13.13
C MET A 1 10.25 27.89 13.10
N THR A 2 10.59 26.91 13.93
CA THR A 2 11.95 26.34 14.01
C THR A 2 12.25 25.51 12.76
N ASP A 3 13.52 25.42 12.34
CA ASP A 3 13.94 24.62 11.17
C ASP A 3 13.52 23.14 11.25
N GLU A 4 13.40 22.62 12.47
CA GLU A 4 12.94 21.26 12.74
C GLU A 4 11.45 21.08 12.44
N LEU A 5 10.61 22.05 12.83
CA LEU A 5 9.18 22.03 12.54
C LEU A 5 8.90 22.12 11.04
N THR A 6 9.67 22.95 10.32
CA THR A 6 9.60 23.05 8.85
C THR A 6 9.97 21.73 8.18
N ARG A 7 11.06 21.08 8.63
CA ARG A 7 11.49 19.77 8.09
C ARG A 7 10.47 18.67 8.39
N ALA A 8 9.91 18.65 9.60
CA ALA A 8 8.89 17.66 9.98
C ALA A 8 7.60 17.83 9.16
N GLN A 9 7.16 19.07 8.93
CA GLN A 9 6.01 19.37 8.09
C GLN A 9 6.25 18.94 6.63
N GLY A 10 7.41 19.28 6.06
CA GLY A 10 7.77 18.86 4.70
C GLY A 10 7.74 17.35 4.51
N ARG A 11 8.28 16.59 5.47
CA ARG A 11 8.21 15.11 5.44
C ARG A 11 6.77 14.57 5.42
N VAL A 12 5.87 15.16 6.22
CA VAL A 12 4.45 14.77 6.22
C VAL A 12 3.80 15.06 4.87
N ASP A 13 4.08 16.21 4.28
CA ASP A 13 3.50 16.60 2.99
C ASP A 13 4.01 15.70 1.84
N ASP A 14 5.30 15.35 1.84
CA ASP A 14 5.89 14.40 0.89
C ASP A 14 5.26 13.00 1.01
N LEU A 15 5.06 12.50 2.23
CA LEU A 15 4.44 11.19 2.46
C LEU A 15 2.96 11.16 2.06
N ARG A 16 2.23 12.26 2.25
CA ARG A 16 0.84 12.40 1.75
C ARG A 16 0.79 12.39 0.23
N LEU A 17 1.72 13.08 -0.42
CA LEU A 17 1.85 13.07 -1.87
C LEU A 17 2.14 11.65 -2.38
N LEU A 18 3.11 10.97 -1.77
CA LEU A 18 3.48 9.61 -2.13
C LEU A 18 2.31 8.64 -1.94
N LEU A 19 1.59 8.72 -0.83
CA LEU A 19 0.42 7.87 -0.57
C LEU A 19 -0.65 8.04 -1.65
N ARG A 20 -0.92 9.29 -2.06
CA ARG A 20 -1.86 9.58 -3.15
C ARG A 20 -1.39 8.95 -4.46
N GLN A 21 -0.12 9.12 -4.82
CA GLN A 21 0.46 8.56 -6.05
C GLN A 21 0.40 7.02 -6.06
N VAL A 22 0.65 6.38 -4.91
CA VAL A 22 0.53 4.91 -4.79
C VAL A 22 -0.90 4.45 -5.02
N ARG A 23 -1.89 5.15 -4.45
CA ARG A 23 -3.31 4.85 -4.65
C ARG A 23 -3.74 5.01 -6.10
N GLU A 24 -3.35 6.13 -6.73
CA GLU A 24 -3.61 6.38 -8.16
C GLU A 24 -2.98 5.29 -9.05
N ALA A 25 -1.72 4.91 -8.77
CA ALA A 25 -1.04 3.84 -9.49
C ALA A 25 -1.75 2.48 -9.30
N ARG A 26 -2.22 2.18 -8.08
CA ARG A 26 -2.95 0.96 -7.76
C ARG A 26 -4.28 0.88 -8.50
N GLU A 27 -5.03 1.97 -8.58
CA GLU A 27 -6.29 2.04 -9.34
C GLU A 27 -6.07 1.83 -10.84
N GLY A 28 -4.94 2.31 -11.38
CA GLY A 28 -4.57 2.16 -12.78
C GLY A 28 -4.04 0.77 -13.18
N VAL A 29 -3.78 -0.11 -12.21
CA VAL A 29 -3.18 -1.43 -12.50
C VAL A 29 -4.26 -2.43 -12.91
N PRO A 30 -4.21 -2.97 -14.13
CA PRO A 30 -5.14 -4.00 -14.56
C PRO A 30 -4.94 -5.26 -13.71
N SER A 31 -6.03 -5.76 -13.15
CA SER A 31 -6.03 -7.00 -12.36
C SER A 31 -6.45 -8.17 -13.23
N LEU A 32 -5.64 -9.24 -13.21
CA LEU A 32 -6.00 -10.52 -13.80
C LEU A 32 -6.99 -11.31 -12.92
N HIS A 33 -7.38 -10.79 -11.75
CA HIS A 33 -8.27 -11.49 -10.82
C HIS A 33 -9.59 -11.88 -11.47
N ARG A 34 -10.28 -10.93 -12.14
CA ARG A 34 -11.53 -11.23 -12.85
C ARG A 34 -11.34 -12.21 -14.01
N ALA A 35 -10.23 -12.08 -14.73
CA ALA A 35 -9.91 -12.99 -15.82
C ALA A 35 -9.65 -14.42 -15.30
N ALA A 36 -8.92 -14.55 -14.19
CA ALA A 36 -8.67 -15.82 -13.52
C ALA A 36 -9.95 -16.45 -12.95
N GLU A 37 -10.83 -15.64 -12.33
CA GLU A 37 -12.15 -16.09 -11.88
C GLU A 37 -13.01 -16.63 -13.02
N ALA A 38 -12.93 -16.02 -14.21
CA ALA A 38 -13.66 -16.46 -15.39
C ALA A 38 -13.17 -17.80 -15.97
N VAL A 39 -11.89 -18.15 -15.80
CA VAL A 39 -11.38 -19.49 -16.17
C VAL A 39 -11.90 -20.55 -15.20
N GLY A 40 -12.21 -20.17 -13.97
CA GLY A 40 -12.90 -20.99 -12.97
C GLY A 40 -12.39 -20.67 -11.57
N SER A 41 -13.29 -20.55 -10.59
CA SER A 41 -12.94 -20.30 -9.21
C SER A 41 -12.25 -21.50 -8.53
N ALA A 42 -11.54 -21.26 -7.44
CA ALA A 42 -10.94 -22.32 -6.62
C ALA A 42 -11.98 -23.40 -6.27
N GLY A 43 -11.66 -24.67 -6.53
CA GLY A 43 -12.56 -25.80 -6.30
C GLY A 43 -13.52 -26.14 -7.46
N THR A 44 -13.62 -25.30 -8.50
CA THR A 44 -14.31 -25.68 -9.75
C THR A 44 -13.44 -26.52 -10.69
N TRP A 45 -12.11 -26.45 -10.50
CA TRP A 45 -11.12 -27.25 -11.20
C TRP A 45 -11.08 -28.65 -10.59
N THR A 46 -11.60 -29.65 -11.31
CA THR A 46 -11.65 -31.03 -10.81
C THR A 46 -10.37 -31.80 -11.15
N GLY A 47 -9.89 -32.59 -10.19
CA GLY A 47 -8.67 -33.38 -10.32
C GLY A 47 -7.41 -32.70 -9.77
N THR A 48 -6.50 -33.51 -9.23
CA THR A 48 -5.32 -33.05 -8.47
C THR A 48 -4.28 -32.29 -9.30
N ALA A 49 -4.25 -32.47 -10.62
CA ALA A 49 -3.38 -31.69 -11.51
C ALA A 49 -3.96 -30.30 -11.80
N ALA A 50 -5.25 -30.24 -12.07
CA ALA A 50 -5.99 -29.01 -12.33
C ALA A 50 -6.00 -28.07 -11.11
N ASP A 51 -6.27 -28.64 -9.92
CA ASP A 51 -6.26 -27.87 -8.68
C ASP A 51 -4.86 -27.35 -8.32
N ARG A 52 -3.80 -28.14 -8.56
CA ARG A 52 -2.41 -27.67 -8.41
C ARG A 52 -2.09 -26.55 -9.38
N LEU A 53 -2.44 -26.69 -10.66
CA LEU A 53 -2.21 -25.64 -11.66
C LEU A 53 -2.91 -24.32 -11.28
N HIS A 54 -4.17 -24.39 -10.82
CA HIS A 54 -4.88 -23.21 -10.36
C HIS A 54 -4.18 -22.57 -9.14
N ARG A 55 -3.85 -23.37 -8.13
CA ARG A 55 -3.30 -22.91 -6.86
C ARG A 55 -1.87 -22.38 -6.96
N ASP A 56 -1.02 -23.06 -7.73
CA ASP A 56 0.41 -22.84 -7.76
C ASP A 56 0.82 -21.85 -8.87
N GLU A 57 0.03 -21.76 -9.96
CA GLU A 57 0.37 -20.90 -11.11
C GLU A 57 -0.64 -19.75 -11.32
N LEU A 58 -1.93 -20.07 -11.50
CA LEU A 58 -2.94 -19.07 -11.90
C LEU A 58 -3.26 -18.06 -10.80
N ALA A 59 -3.57 -18.52 -9.58
CA ALA A 59 -3.94 -17.65 -8.47
C ALA A 59 -2.80 -16.72 -8.03
N PRO A 60 -1.53 -17.16 -7.96
CA PRO A 60 -0.40 -16.28 -7.68
C PRO A 60 -0.19 -15.23 -8.78
N ALA A 61 -0.22 -15.62 -10.06
CA ALA A 61 -0.07 -14.68 -11.17
C ALA A 61 -1.17 -13.62 -11.19
N ALA A 62 -2.40 -14.02 -10.84
CA ALA A 62 -3.54 -13.10 -10.79
C ALA A 62 -3.47 -12.08 -9.63
N ALA A 63 -2.71 -12.39 -8.57
CA ALA A 63 -2.67 -11.59 -7.34
C ALA A 63 -1.34 -10.87 -7.07
N ALA A 64 -0.27 -11.17 -7.82
CA ALA A 64 1.09 -10.71 -7.50
C ALA A 64 1.23 -9.17 -7.48
N LEU A 65 0.85 -8.48 -8.56
CA LEU A 65 0.97 -7.02 -8.64
C LEU A 65 0.06 -6.29 -7.64
N PRO A 66 -1.25 -6.63 -7.54
CA PRO A 66 -2.14 -6.00 -6.57
C PRO A 66 -1.66 -6.13 -5.12
N ARG A 67 -1.12 -7.30 -4.73
CA ARG A 67 -0.61 -7.51 -3.36
C ARG A 67 0.62 -6.67 -3.06
N THR A 68 1.56 -6.55 -3.99
CA THR A 68 2.75 -5.72 -3.79
C THR A 68 2.39 -4.25 -3.62
N LEU A 69 1.45 -3.75 -4.42
CA LEU A 69 0.98 -2.36 -4.32
C LEU A 69 0.22 -2.09 -3.02
N VAL A 70 -0.58 -3.04 -2.54
CA VAL A 70 -1.22 -2.95 -1.21
C VAL A 70 -0.16 -2.85 -0.11
N ARG A 71 0.89 -3.68 -0.13
CA ARG A 71 1.96 -3.61 0.88
C ARG A 71 2.74 -2.29 0.83
N ILE A 72 2.96 -1.75 -0.37
CA ILE A 72 3.61 -0.43 -0.53
C ILE A 72 2.70 0.65 0.04
N GLU A 73 1.40 0.61 -0.25
CA GLU A 73 0.42 1.55 0.30
C GLU A 73 0.40 1.52 1.83
N GLU A 74 0.37 0.32 2.42
CA GLU A 74 0.43 0.10 3.87
C GLU A 74 1.73 0.68 4.47
N ALA A 75 2.89 0.37 3.88
CA ALA A 75 4.17 0.88 4.36
C ALA A 75 4.26 2.41 4.33
N VAL A 76 3.74 3.04 3.27
CA VAL A 76 3.71 4.51 3.18
C VAL A 76 2.73 5.10 4.20
N ALA A 77 1.57 4.47 4.42
CA ALA A 77 0.60 4.91 5.41
C ALA A 77 1.14 4.82 6.85
N ASP A 78 1.85 3.74 7.17
CA ASP A 78 2.49 3.55 8.48
C ASP A 78 3.57 4.60 8.73
N GLU A 79 4.39 4.88 7.71
CA GLU A 79 5.42 5.90 7.77
C GLU A 79 4.81 7.31 7.91
N LEU A 80 3.71 7.60 7.20
CA LEU A 80 2.96 8.85 7.36
C LEU A 80 2.44 9.00 8.80
N ALA A 81 1.83 7.96 9.37
CA ALA A 81 1.36 7.99 10.75
C ALA A 81 2.50 8.17 11.76
N HIS A 82 3.70 7.64 11.48
CA HIS A 82 4.89 7.91 12.27
C HIS A 82 5.32 9.38 12.17
N ALA A 83 5.40 9.93 10.96
CA ALA A 83 5.79 11.31 10.71
C ALA A 83 4.81 12.33 11.33
N GLU A 84 3.50 12.08 11.24
CA GLU A 84 2.47 12.93 11.85
C GLU A 84 2.60 12.98 13.38
N ARG A 85 2.90 11.85 14.01
CA ARG A 85 3.18 11.79 15.46
C ARG A 85 4.45 12.56 15.82
N ALA A 86 5.52 12.45 15.01
CA ALA A 86 6.75 13.20 15.23
C ALA A 86 6.54 14.71 15.08
N LEU A 87 5.76 15.14 14.09
CA LEU A 87 5.35 16.52 13.89
C LEU A 87 4.52 17.05 15.07
N GLY A 88 3.59 16.25 15.59
CA GLY A 88 2.83 16.59 16.80
C GLY A 88 3.73 16.89 17.99
N ARG A 89 4.69 15.99 18.28
CA ARG A 89 5.68 16.20 19.35
C ARG A 89 6.53 17.46 19.13
N ALA A 90 7.02 17.68 17.92
CA ALA A 90 7.82 18.87 17.60
C ALA A 90 7.03 20.18 17.76
N ARG A 91 5.69 20.16 17.55
CA ARG A 91 4.81 21.31 17.81
C ARG A 91 4.64 21.53 19.31
N GLU A 92 4.36 20.46 20.07
CA GLU A 92 4.24 20.52 21.53
C GLU A 92 5.53 21.07 22.17
N ASP A 93 6.69 20.62 21.73
CA ASP A 93 7.99 21.11 22.21
C ASP A 93 8.21 22.60 21.85
N ALA A 94 7.82 23.04 20.66
CA ALA A 94 7.94 24.43 20.26
C ALA A 94 6.99 25.37 21.03
N GLU A 95 5.83 24.87 21.45
CA GLU A 95 4.83 25.59 22.24
C GLU A 95 5.16 25.60 23.74
N GLY A 96 5.74 24.51 24.27
CA GLY A 96 6.17 24.41 25.67
C GLY A 96 7.48 25.14 26.00
N VAL A 97 8.20 25.61 24.98
CA VAL A 97 9.42 26.44 25.09
C VAL A 97 9.12 27.95 24.93
N ALA A 98 7.86 28.33 24.69
CA ALA A 98 7.40 29.72 24.65
C ALA A 98 7.01 30.24 26.05
#